data_AF-A0A968JF35-F1
#
_entry.id   AF-A0A968JF35-F1
#
_cell.length_a   1.000
_cell.length_b   1.000
_cell.length_c   1.000
_cell.angle_alpha   90.00
_cell.angle_beta   90.00
_cell.angle_gamma   90.00
#
_symmetry.space_group_name_H-M   'P 1'
#
loop_
_entity.id
_entity.type
_entity.pdbx_description
1 polymer ?
#
loop_
_entity_poly.entity_id
_entity_poly.type
_entity_poly.pdbx_seq_one_letter_code
_entity_poly.pdbx_strand_id
1 'polypeptide(L)'
;MELVNNLGYKKIRFIGKSLGGIVASKFLNNLDQKDQEKYSIIVFGYAMPYINFDNFYGNIVVVHGDNDSHGSVDNVEKSLASSPSQEKQVIAIADADHSFNKEDLKENEAIDAGY
;
A
#
# COMPACT_ATOMS: atom_id res chain seq x y z
N MET A 1 -0.79 -22.04 -13.87
CA MET A 1 -1.46 -20.93 -13.18
C MET A 1 -2.94 -21.25 -13.21
N GLU A 2 -3.55 -21.51 -12.06
CA GLU A 2 -4.98 -21.85 -11.99
C GLU A 2 -5.80 -20.56 -11.86
N LEU A 3 -6.83 -20.42 -12.68
CA LEU A 3 -7.74 -19.28 -12.61
C LEU A 3 -8.71 -19.50 -11.47
N VAL A 4 -8.57 -18.72 -10.40
CA VAL A 4 -9.53 -18.74 -9.29
C VAL A 4 -10.69 -17.82 -9.65
N ASN A 5 -11.89 -18.38 -9.79
CA ASN A 5 -13.12 -17.60 -9.93
C ASN A 5 -13.57 -17.11 -8.55
N ASN A 6 -14.04 -15.86 -8.44
CA ASN A 6 -14.48 -15.29 -7.18
C ASN A 6 -15.85 -15.82 -6.71
N LEU A 7 -16.54 -16.60 -7.55
CA LEU A 7 -17.86 -17.17 -7.26
C LEU A 7 -17.80 -18.05 -6.01
N GLY A 8 -18.56 -17.66 -4.98
CA GLY A 8 -18.71 -18.38 -3.72
C GLY A 8 -17.89 -17.83 -2.54
N TYR A 9 -16.91 -16.95 -2.80
CA TYR A 9 -16.14 -16.33 -1.72
C TYR A 9 -16.88 -15.13 -1.12
N LYS A 10 -17.15 -15.20 0.19
CA LYS A 10 -17.81 -14.13 0.95
C LYS A 10 -16.87 -12.99 1.32
N LYS A 11 -15.57 -13.28 1.43
CA LYS A 11 -14.51 -12.32 1.78
C LYS A 11 -13.27 -12.63 0.96
N ILE A 12 -12.71 -11.61 0.32
CA ILE A 12 -11.51 -11.68 -0.50
C ILE A 12 -10.58 -10.57 -0.02
N ARG A 13 -9.31 -10.91 0.20
CA ARG A 13 -8.29 -9.94 0.58
C ARG A 13 -7.22 -9.88 -0.48
N PHE A 14 -6.98 -8.68 -1.01
CA PHE A 14 -5.84 -8.40 -1.86
C PHE A 14 -4.64 -8.00 -1.03
N ILE A 15 -3.47 -8.50 -1.43
CA ILE A 15 -2.20 -8.11 -0.86
C ILE A 15 -1.35 -7.66 -2.04
N GLY A 16 -1.10 -6.36 -2.14
CA GLY A 16 -0.37 -5.75 -3.26
C GLY A 16 0.86 -5.00 -2.76
N LYS A 17 2.01 -5.20 -3.42
CA LYS A 17 3.19 -4.36 -3.22
C LYS A 17 3.38 -3.45 -4.41
N SER A 18 3.64 -2.16 -4.20
CA SER A 18 4.01 -1.22 -5.26
C SER A 18 3.05 -1.30 -6.47
N LEU A 19 3.50 -1.70 -7.65
CA LEU A 19 2.67 -1.92 -8.85
C LEU A 19 1.47 -2.86 -8.60
N GLY A 20 1.62 -3.89 -7.77
CA GLY A 20 0.51 -4.76 -7.40
C GLY A 20 -0.60 -4.00 -6.65
N GLY A 21 -0.23 -3.01 -5.83
CA GLY A 21 -1.17 -2.09 -5.19
C GLY A 21 -1.87 -1.18 -6.20
N ILE A 22 -1.16 -0.69 -7.23
CA ILE A 22 -1.73 0.13 -8.31
C ILE A 22 -2.78 -0.66 -9.09
N VAL A 23 -2.45 -1.88 -9.51
CA VAL A 23 -3.37 -2.73 -10.28
C VAL A 23 -4.59 -3.10 -9.43
N ALA A 24 -4.36 -3.45 -8.17
CA ALA A 24 -5.44 -3.79 -7.24
C ALA A 24 -6.37 -2.60 -6.99
N SER A 25 -5.84 -1.39 -6.75
CA SER A 25 -6.66 -0.21 -6.51
C SER A 25 -7.49 0.17 -7.73
N LYS A 26 -6.92 0.09 -8.94
CA LYS A 26 -7.66 0.28 -10.20
C LYS A 26 -8.78 -0.73 -10.36
N PHE A 27 -8.54 -2.01 -10.09
CA PHE A 27 -9.58 -3.03 -10.17
C PHE A 27 -10.71 -2.74 -9.17
N LEU A 28 -10.36 -2.50 -7.91
CA LEU A 28 -11.33 -2.30 -6.83
C LEU A 28 -12.20 -1.04 -7.03
N ASN A 29 -11.61 0.06 -7.52
CA ASN A 29 -12.35 1.29 -7.82
C ASN A 29 -13.34 1.16 -8.98
N ASN A 30 -13.21 0.13 -9.84
CA ASN A 30 -14.11 -0.11 -10.98
C ASN A 30 -15.23 -1.12 -10.66
N LEU A 31 -15.28 -1.65 -9.43
CA LEU A 31 -16.36 -2.51 -8.99
C LEU A 31 -17.56 -1.67 -8.54
N ASP A 32 -18.77 -2.19 -8.75
CA ASP A 32 -19.97 -1.63 -8.12
C ASP A 32 -19.87 -1.76 -6.60
N GLN A 33 -20.44 -0.81 -5.86
CA GLN A 33 -20.35 -0.74 -4.40
C GLN A 33 -20.73 -2.07 -3.71
N LYS A 34 -21.81 -2.72 -4.15
CA LYS A 34 -22.25 -4.01 -3.61
C LYS A 34 -21.18 -5.11 -3.75
N ASP A 35 -20.45 -5.10 -4.86
CA ASP A 35 -19.37 -6.06 -5.08
C ASP A 35 -18.11 -5.71 -4.30
N GLN A 36 -17.91 -4.44 -3.92
CA GLN A 36 -16.76 -4.04 -3.11
C GLN A 36 -16.86 -4.54 -1.66
N GLU A 37 -18.07 -4.77 -1.13
CA GLU A 37 -18.29 -5.21 0.26
C GLU A 37 -17.59 -6.52 0.62
N LYS A 38 -17.31 -7.40 -0.36
CA LYS A 38 -16.57 -8.64 -0.14
C LYS A 38 -15.05 -8.44 -0.12
N TYR A 39 -14.53 -7.26 -0.50
CA TYR A 39 -13.10 -7.03 -0.66
C TYR A 39 -12.49 -6.22 0.48
N SER A 40 -11.25 -6.56 0.80
CA SER A 40 -10.34 -5.74 1.61
C SER A 40 -8.97 -5.74 0.95
N ILE A 41 -8.11 -4.79 1.31
CA ILE A 41 -6.77 -4.69 0.75
C ILE A 41 -5.71 -4.35 1.80
N ILE A 42 -4.54 -4.96 1.63
CA ILE A 42 -3.29 -4.56 2.28
C ILE A 42 -2.32 -4.12 1.19
N VAL A 43 -1.82 -2.89 1.30
CA VAL A 43 -0.81 -2.34 0.39
C VAL A 43 0.53 -2.23 1.10
N PHE A 44 1.59 -2.75 0.47
CA PHE A 44 2.97 -2.63 0.92
C PHE A 44 3.74 -1.66 0.00
N GLY A 45 4.25 -0.57 0.56
CA GLY A 45 4.95 0.48 -0.21
C GLY A 45 3.97 1.24 -1.10
N TYR A 46 3.29 2.24 -0.52
CA TYR A 46 2.24 2.98 -1.21
C TYR A 46 2.84 3.94 -2.26
N ALA A 47 2.74 3.58 -3.53
CA ALA A 47 3.28 4.38 -4.62
C ALA A 47 2.35 5.56 -4.97
N MET A 48 2.53 6.72 -4.32
CA MET A 48 1.80 7.94 -4.67
C MET A 48 2.27 8.51 -6.03
N PRO A 49 1.38 9.19 -6.79
CA PRO A 49 -0.07 9.31 -6.61
C PRO A 49 -0.85 8.15 -7.28
N TYR A 50 -0.17 7.08 -7.68
CA TYR A 50 -0.73 6.05 -8.57
C TYR A 50 -1.69 5.10 -7.87
N ILE A 51 -1.46 4.84 -6.58
CA ILE A 51 -2.43 4.15 -5.73
C ILE A 51 -3.41 5.19 -5.19
N ASN A 52 -4.70 4.98 -5.43
CA ASN A 52 -5.80 5.76 -4.88
C ASN A 52 -7.01 4.85 -4.67
N PHE A 53 -7.85 5.20 -3.70
CA PHE A 53 -9.02 4.43 -3.30
C PHE A 53 -10.26 5.33 -3.27
N ASP A 54 -10.35 6.27 -4.21
CA ASP A 54 -11.38 7.32 -4.25
C ASP A 54 -12.80 6.78 -4.33
N ASN A 55 -12.98 5.58 -4.88
CA ASN A 55 -14.28 4.91 -5.03
C ASN A 55 -14.34 3.55 -4.33
N PHE A 56 -13.41 3.24 -3.43
CA PHE A 56 -13.36 1.95 -2.72
C PHE A 56 -13.87 2.06 -1.28
N TYR A 57 -14.90 1.29 -0.95
CA TYR A 57 -15.58 1.34 0.35
C TYR A 57 -15.11 0.25 1.34
N GLY A 58 -14.39 -0.77 0.86
CA GLY A 58 -13.89 -1.86 1.70
C GLY A 58 -12.69 -1.44 2.56
N ASN A 59 -12.28 -2.30 3.49
CA ASN A 59 -11.19 -1.99 4.44
C ASN A 59 -9.84 -1.84 3.74
N ILE A 60 -9.09 -0.81 4.12
CA ILE A 60 -7.77 -0.49 3.55
C ILE A 60 -6.74 -0.49 4.68
N VAL A 61 -5.70 -1.30 4.52
CA VAL A 61 -4.49 -1.23 5.35
C VAL A 61 -3.31 -0.90 4.45
N VAL A 62 -2.48 0.04 4.87
CA VAL A 62 -1.25 0.40 4.19
C VAL A 62 -0.09 0.20 5.15
N VAL A 63 0.94 -0.52 4.70
CA VAL A 63 2.22 -0.64 5.38
C VAL A 63 3.24 0.11 4.55
N HIS A 64 3.88 1.12 5.14
CA HIS A 64 4.74 2.06 4.42
C HIS A 64 5.99 2.39 5.22
N GLY A 65 7.13 2.42 4.55
CA GLY A 65 8.36 2.93 5.14
C GLY A 65 8.29 4.45 5.29
N ASP A 66 8.79 4.99 6.39
CA ASP A 66 8.86 6.43 6.62
C ASP A 66 9.93 7.14 5.78
N ASN A 67 10.93 6.40 5.28
CA ASN A 67 11.96 6.83 4.34
C ASN A 67 11.67 6.41 2.90
N ASP A 68 10.43 6.05 2.57
CA ASP A 68 10.04 5.69 1.20
C ASP A 68 10.06 6.93 0.28
N SER A 69 10.86 6.88 -0.79
CA SER A 69 10.96 7.98 -1.76
C SER A 69 9.66 8.25 -2.54
N HIS A 70 8.69 7.34 -2.49
CA HIS A 70 7.40 7.48 -3.18
C HIS A 70 6.36 8.28 -2.38
N GLY A 71 6.64 8.63 -1.13
CA GLY A 71 5.74 9.41 -0.29
C GLY A 71 6.12 9.34 1.18
N SER A 72 5.77 10.37 1.96
CA SER A 72 5.82 10.28 3.41
C SER A 72 4.57 9.59 3.94
N VAL A 73 4.66 9.02 5.15
CA VAL A 73 3.51 8.45 5.88
C VAL A 73 2.34 9.45 5.96
N ASP A 74 2.62 10.72 6.30
CA ASP A 74 1.62 11.79 6.34
C ASP A 74 0.90 12.00 4.99
N ASN A 75 1.63 11.91 3.89
CA ASN A 75 1.04 12.10 2.55
C ASN A 75 0.16 10.90 2.18
N VAL A 76 0.56 9.69 2.58
CA VAL A 76 -0.26 8.48 2.43
C VAL A 76 -1.54 8.59 3.26
N GLU A 77 -1.45 9.02 4.52
CA GLU A 77 -2.63 9.24 5.37
C GLU A 77 -3.60 10.26 4.76
N LYS A 78 -3.08 11.40 4.28
CA LYS A 78 -3.88 12.41 3.57
C LYS A 78 -4.53 11.86 2.30
N SER A 79 -3.80 11.04 1.54
CA SER A 79 -4.35 10.37 0.35
C SER A 79 -5.45 9.37 0.69
N LEU A 80 -5.39 8.72 1.85
CA LEU A 80 -6.46 7.81 2.30
C LEU A 80 -7.64 8.55 2.91
N ALA A 81 -7.43 9.76 3.43
CA ALA A 81 -8.51 10.57 4.00
C ALA A 81 -9.62 10.85 2.97
N SER A 82 -9.29 10.97 1.68
CA SER A 82 -10.27 11.16 0.59
C SER A 82 -11.08 9.91 0.23
N SER A 83 -10.63 8.71 0.64
CA SER A 83 -11.34 7.47 0.33
C SER A 83 -12.63 7.33 1.16
N PRO A 84 -13.74 6.82 0.57
CA PRO A 84 -15.01 6.61 1.27
C PRO A 84 -15.00 5.38 2.20
N SER A 85 -13.90 4.62 2.25
CA SER A 85 -13.75 3.49 3.17
C SER A 85 -13.92 3.90 4.65
N GLN A 86 -14.69 3.11 5.40
CA GLN A 86 -14.93 3.35 6.82
C GLN A 86 -13.75 2.91 7.71
N GLU A 87 -12.97 1.93 7.27
CA GLU A 87 -11.84 1.38 8.02
C GLU A 87 -10.54 1.52 7.22
N LYS A 88 -9.72 2.48 7.65
CA LYS A 88 -8.45 2.84 7.02
C LYS A 88 -7.36 2.84 8.07
N GLN A 89 -6.25 2.18 7.80
CA GLN A 89 -5.09 2.14 8.68
C GLN A 89 -3.80 2.34 7.89
N VAL A 90 -2.93 3.21 8.39
CA VAL A 90 -1.54 3.31 7.94
C VAL A 90 -0.63 2.80 9.05
N ILE A 91 0.27 1.91 8.70
CA ILE A 91 1.29 1.35 9.57
C ILE A 91 2.64 1.81 9.03
N ALA A 92 3.25 2.74 9.76
CA ALA A 92 4.60 3.20 9.47
C ALA A 92 5.63 2.16 9.91
N ILE A 93 6.59 1.86 9.04
CA ILE A 93 7.78 1.09 9.39
C ILE A 93 8.93 2.08 9.50
N ALA A 94 9.42 2.24 10.73
CA ALA A 94 10.48 3.20 11.03
C ALA A 94 11.79 2.86 10.31
N ASP A 95 12.46 3.91 9.83
CA ASP A 95 13.73 3.93 9.10
C ASP A 95 13.76 3.08 7.82
N ALA A 96 12.61 2.86 7.19
CA ALA A 96 12.48 1.88 6.11
C ALA A 96 12.18 2.52 4.74
N ASP A 97 12.79 1.98 3.68
CA ASP A 97 12.57 2.40 2.30
C ASP A 97 11.33 1.71 1.66
N HIS A 98 11.15 1.90 0.33
CA HIS A 98 10.06 1.29 -0.45
C HIS A 98 10.06 -0.25 -0.48
N SER A 99 11.21 -0.86 -0.18
CA SER A 99 11.39 -2.32 -0.10
C SER A 99 11.42 -2.81 1.33
N PHE A 100 11.20 -1.91 2.31
CA PHE A 100 11.35 -2.15 3.73
C PHE A 100 12.77 -2.53 4.16
N ASN A 101 13.76 -2.18 3.33
CA ASN A 101 15.14 -2.19 3.79
C ASN A 101 15.26 -1.05 4.79
N LYS A 102 15.85 -1.37 5.94
CA LYS A 102 16.33 -0.32 6.82
C LYS A 102 17.73 0.00 6.35
N GLU A 103 18.06 1.27 6.20
CA GLU A 103 19.48 1.60 6.15
C GLU A 103 20.10 1.06 7.43
N ASP A 104 21.00 0.08 7.31
CA ASP A 104 22.02 -0.07 8.33
C ASP A 104 22.74 1.29 8.34
N LEU A 105 22.60 2.07 9.41
CA LEU A 105 23.44 3.24 9.68
C LEU A 105 24.89 2.76 9.90
N LYS A 106 25.51 2.06 8.94
CA LYS A 106 26.90 1.62 8.87
C LYS A 106 27.31 1.30 7.43
N GLU A 107 27.18 2.26 6.52
CA GLU A 107 27.98 2.22 5.30
C GLU A 107 28.33 3.64 4.84
N ASN A 108 28.88 4.47 5.74
CA ASN A 108 29.57 5.71 5.35
C ASN A 108 30.65 6.22 6.32
N GLU A 109 31.10 5.44 7.33
CA GLU A 109 32.32 5.76 8.10
C GLU A 109 33.59 5.05 7.58
N ALA A 110 33.55 4.48 6.37
CA ALA A 110 34.70 3.77 5.78
C ALA A 110 35.20 4.35 4.46
N ILE A 111 34.81 5.59 4.10
CA ILE A 111 35.39 6.32 2.97
C ILE A 111 35.71 7.76 3.38
N ASP A 112 36.46 7.92 4.48
CA ASP A 112 37.33 9.11 4.63
C ASP A 112 38.56 8.84 5.53
N ALA A 113 39.01 7.59 5.59
CA ALA A 113 40.26 7.21 6.23
C ALA A 113 41.15 6.44 5.24
N GLY A 114 41.63 7.15 4.21
CA GLY A 114 42.79 6.70 3.44
C GLY A 114 42.81 7.16 1.98
N TYR A 115 43.25 8.39 1.74
CA TYR A 115 44.42 8.75 0.90
C TYR A 115 44.84 10.19 1.20
#